data_AF-A0A4Y3RBM3-F1
#
_entry.id   AF-A0A4Y3RBM3-F1
#
_cell.length_a   1.000
_cell.length_b   1.000
_cell.length_c   1.000
_cell.angle_alpha   90.00
_cell.angle_beta   90.00
_cell.angle_gamma   90.00
#
_symmetry.space_group_name_H-M   'P 1'
#
loop_
_entity.id
_entity.type
_entity.pdbx_description
1 polymer ?
#
loop_
_entity_poly.entity_id
_entity_poly.type
_entity_poly.pdbx_seq_one_letter_code
_entity_poly.pdbx_strand_id
1 'polypeptide(L)'
;MGSKRKKSCFAAGVIALVGVVVLAFFQWQRGDQQEARERDFCWDVVAKVSTDGRGGEGTLGKCAAALEREMSREGRARKQVVAAYGPHVAKNPEFMPGAVRRAVAKVLARYPGEVFGSLARGGARQPGEEPLFSRDRLVAVTRSVVRDSEAWRAVREAQETYIKKQIDGLDHSDLARTPAEGRSDRAMVVADQTGRVTGTLSKIQARALGEGDDQREQRIKEYERHGYPWLREAFQHRAQEVGVPTSAIVDSASRISELVHAAHTAFLRAGAVA
;
A
#
# COMPACT_ATOMS: atom_id res chain seq x y z
N MET A 1 -49.59 -3.59 -68.89
CA MET A 1 -50.26 -4.10 -67.68
C MET A 1 -49.28 -4.00 -66.53
N GLY A 2 -49.50 -3.04 -65.63
CA GLY A 2 -48.63 -2.78 -64.49
C GLY A 2 -49.15 -3.48 -63.24
N SER A 3 -48.24 -3.94 -62.39
CA SER A 3 -48.55 -4.30 -61.01
C SER A 3 -47.45 -3.75 -60.09
N LYS A 4 -47.88 -2.79 -59.26
CA LYS A 4 -47.17 -2.23 -58.10
C LYS A 4 -47.36 -3.15 -56.90
N ARG A 5 -46.39 -3.16 -55.97
CA ARG A 5 -46.49 -3.14 -54.47
C ARG A 5 -45.37 -3.98 -53.85
N LYS A 6 -44.79 -3.70 -52.68
CA LYS A 6 -44.64 -2.52 -51.81
C LYS A 6 -43.52 -2.92 -50.83
N LYS A 7 -42.62 -1.99 -50.50
CA LYS A 7 -41.55 -2.17 -49.50
C LYS A 7 -42.16 -2.25 -48.10
N SER A 8 -41.74 -3.24 -47.30
CA SER A 8 -41.99 -3.30 -45.85
C SER A 8 -40.68 -2.96 -45.12
N CYS A 9 -40.50 -1.68 -44.79
CA CYS A 9 -39.60 -1.23 -43.74
C CYS A 9 -40.46 -0.85 -42.52
N PHE A 10 -39.86 -0.76 -41.34
CA PHE A 10 -40.45 -0.38 -40.04
C PHE A 10 -41.08 -1.51 -39.22
N ALA A 11 -40.25 -2.20 -38.42
CA ALA A 11 -40.61 -2.70 -37.07
C ALA A 11 -39.40 -3.33 -36.33
N ALA A 12 -38.25 -2.66 -36.25
CA ALA A 12 -37.07 -3.16 -35.50
C ALA A 12 -36.48 -2.13 -34.51
N GLY A 13 -37.17 -1.01 -34.23
CA GLY A 13 -36.61 0.12 -33.48
C GLY A 13 -37.02 0.23 -32.00
N VAL A 14 -38.04 -0.49 -31.53
CA VAL A 14 -38.64 -0.23 -30.20
C VAL A 14 -38.20 -1.23 -29.11
N ILE A 15 -37.71 -2.42 -29.46
CA ILE A 15 -37.28 -3.43 -28.48
C ILE A 15 -35.92 -3.09 -27.84
N ALA A 16 -35.05 -2.35 -28.55
CA ALA A 16 -33.73 -2.00 -28.04
C ALA A 16 -33.76 -0.96 -26.90
N LEU A 17 -34.74 -0.04 -26.88
CA LEU A 17 -34.81 1.04 -25.88
C LEU A 17 -35.25 0.55 -24.50
N VAL A 18 -36.16 -0.43 -24.43
CA VAL A 18 -36.62 -0.99 -23.15
C VAL A 18 -35.50 -1.80 -22.48
N GLY A 19 -34.69 -2.53 -23.25
CA GLY A 19 -33.56 -3.31 -22.72
C GLY A 19 -32.47 -2.44 -22.06
N VAL A 20 -32.15 -1.28 -22.63
CA VAL A 20 -31.12 -0.37 -22.09
C VAL A 20 -31.57 0.25 -20.76
N VAL A 21 -32.85 0.62 -20.64
CA VAL A 21 -33.39 1.22 -19.41
C VAL A 21 -33.43 0.21 -18.25
N VAL A 22 -33.80 -1.05 -18.52
CA VAL A 22 -33.82 -2.10 -17.49
C VAL A 22 -32.41 -2.45 -17.00
N LEU A 23 -31.41 -2.51 -17.90
CA LEU A 23 -30.02 -2.75 -17.52
C LEU A 23 -29.43 -1.59 -16.71
N ALA A 24 -29.71 -0.35 -17.10
CA ALA A 24 -29.29 0.83 -16.35
C ALA A 24 -29.92 0.88 -14.94
N PHE A 25 -31.22 0.59 -14.84
CA PHE A 25 -31.91 0.52 -13.55
C PHE A 25 -31.36 -0.59 -12.64
N PHE A 26 -31.05 -1.77 -13.21
CA PHE A 26 -30.49 -2.87 -12.44
C PHE A 26 -29.04 -2.63 -12.00
N GLN A 27 -28.24 -1.94 -12.82
CA GLN A 27 -26.90 -1.47 -12.42
C GLN A 27 -26.98 -0.42 -11.32
N TRP A 28 -27.93 0.51 -11.41
CA TRP A 28 -28.17 1.53 -10.40
C TRP A 28 -28.58 0.91 -9.06
N GLN A 29 -29.55 -0.01 -9.05
CA GLN A 29 -30.02 -0.68 -7.84
C GLN A 29 -28.91 -1.50 -7.14
N ARG A 30 -27.96 -2.06 -7.91
CA ARG A 30 -26.78 -2.74 -7.35
C ARG A 30 -25.81 -1.76 -6.67
N GLY A 31 -25.65 -0.56 -7.21
CA GLY A 31 -24.81 0.50 -6.63
C GLY A 31 -25.30 0.93 -5.25
N ASP A 32 -26.59 1.25 -5.13
CA ASP A 32 -27.18 1.73 -3.87
C ASP A 32 -27.10 0.67 -2.76
N GLN A 33 -27.33 -0.60 -3.09
CA GLN A 33 -27.18 -1.69 -2.13
C GLN A 33 -25.74 -1.89 -1.67
N GLN A 34 -24.77 -1.72 -2.58
CA GLN A 34 -23.36 -1.83 -2.23
C GLN A 34 -22.94 -0.71 -1.29
N GLU A 35 -23.31 0.54 -1.61
CA GLU A 35 -22.98 1.69 -0.76
C GLU A 35 -23.59 1.55 0.64
N ALA A 36 -24.85 1.10 0.74
CA ALA A 36 -25.49 0.82 2.02
C ALA A 36 -24.73 -0.24 2.83
N ARG A 37 -24.36 -1.37 2.20
CA ARG A 37 -23.60 -2.44 2.88
C ARG A 37 -22.22 -1.97 3.34
N GLU A 38 -21.52 -1.21 2.51
CA GLU A 38 -20.19 -0.67 2.85
C GLU A 38 -20.27 0.36 3.98
N ARG A 39 -21.32 1.19 3.98
CA ARG A 39 -21.61 2.14 5.06
C ARG A 39 -21.93 1.43 6.36
N ASP A 40 -22.80 0.44 6.32
CA ASP A 40 -23.21 -0.30 7.52
C ASP A 40 -22.02 -1.08 8.09
N PHE A 41 -21.18 -1.68 7.23
CA PHE A 41 -19.91 -2.28 7.65
C PHE A 41 -18.95 -1.27 8.29
N CYS A 42 -18.81 -0.08 7.69
CA CYS A 42 -17.97 0.97 8.25
C CYS A 42 -18.42 1.33 9.68
N TRP A 43 -19.71 1.53 9.90
CA TRP A 43 -20.25 1.86 11.22
C TRP A 43 -20.13 0.71 12.22
N ASP A 44 -20.28 -0.55 11.78
CA ASP A 44 -19.98 -1.72 12.62
C ASP A 44 -18.51 -1.73 13.07
N VAL A 45 -17.57 -1.37 12.19
CA VAL A 45 -16.16 -1.21 12.58
C VAL A 45 -15.98 -0.06 13.57
N VAL A 46 -16.58 1.11 13.34
CA VAL A 46 -16.52 2.24 14.28
C VAL A 46 -17.04 1.85 15.65
N ALA A 47 -18.18 1.16 15.72
CA ALA A 47 -18.79 0.73 16.98
C ALA A 47 -17.88 -0.24 17.75
N LYS A 48 -17.10 -1.07 17.06
CA LYS A 48 -16.14 -2.00 17.67
C LYS A 48 -14.87 -1.32 18.20
N VAL A 49 -14.43 -0.24 17.56
CA VAL A 49 -13.18 0.46 17.93
C VAL A 49 -13.41 1.66 18.84
N SER A 50 -14.61 2.23 18.86
CA SER A 50 -14.94 3.39 19.70
C SER A 50 -15.12 2.97 21.16
N THR A 51 -14.45 3.68 22.06
CA THR A 51 -14.57 3.50 23.51
C THR A 51 -15.78 4.22 24.10
N ASP A 52 -16.34 5.19 23.37
CA ASP A 52 -17.45 6.03 23.84
C ASP A 52 -18.83 5.37 23.67
N GLY A 53 -18.88 4.13 23.12
CA GLY A 53 -20.11 3.34 22.97
C GLY A 53 -21.14 3.93 22.00
N ARG A 54 -20.83 5.04 21.31
CA ARG A 54 -21.74 5.65 20.34
C ARG A 54 -21.61 4.93 19.00
N GLY A 55 -22.51 3.98 18.77
CA GLY A 55 -22.85 3.58 17.41
C GLY A 55 -23.32 4.82 16.65
N GLY A 56 -22.61 5.18 15.59
CA GLY A 56 -22.98 6.32 14.76
C GLY A 56 -23.91 5.90 13.63
N GLU A 57 -24.79 6.81 13.24
CA GLU A 57 -25.52 6.74 11.97
C GLU A 57 -25.08 7.89 11.08
N GLY A 58 -25.13 7.69 9.76
CA GLY A 58 -24.90 8.76 8.80
C GLY A 58 -24.11 8.31 7.58
N THR A 59 -23.68 9.30 6.80
CA THR A 59 -23.00 9.10 5.52
C THR A 59 -21.65 8.39 5.68
N LEU A 60 -21.18 7.78 4.59
CA LEU A 60 -19.84 7.20 4.52
C LEU A 60 -18.73 8.18 4.90
N GLY A 61 -18.88 9.47 4.56
CA GLY A 61 -17.94 10.52 4.96
C GLY A 61 -17.87 10.72 6.47
N LYS A 62 -19.03 10.71 7.16
CA LYS A 62 -19.07 10.79 8.63
C LYS A 62 -18.44 9.56 9.28
N CYS A 63 -18.71 8.38 8.73
CA CYS A 63 -18.09 7.14 9.22
C CYS A 63 -16.57 7.16 9.04
N ALA A 64 -16.07 7.54 7.86
CA ALA A 64 -14.64 7.64 7.59
C ALA A 64 -13.93 8.62 8.53
N ALA A 65 -14.54 9.78 8.81
CA ALA A 65 -14.00 10.75 9.77
C ALA A 65 -13.99 10.20 11.21
N ALA A 66 -14.99 9.41 11.60
CA ALA A 66 -15.01 8.73 12.89
C ALA A 66 -13.88 7.68 12.97
N LEU A 67 -13.72 6.83 11.96
CA LEU A 67 -12.63 5.86 11.87
C LEU A 67 -11.26 6.55 11.97
N GLU A 68 -11.02 7.62 11.21
CA GLU A 68 -9.76 8.38 11.25
C GLU A 68 -9.45 8.84 12.68
N ARG A 69 -10.47 9.37 13.38
CA ARG A 69 -10.33 9.88 14.75
C ARG A 69 -9.96 8.77 15.73
N GLU A 70 -10.69 7.66 15.73
CA GLU A 70 -10.42 6.53 16.62
C GLU A 70 -9.05 5.90 16.36
N MET A 71 -8.74 5.64 15.10
CA MET A 71 -7.43 5.14 14.68
C MET A 71 -6.29 6.11 15.00
N SER A 72 -6.54 7.42 15.00
CA SER A 72 -5.54 8.42 15.38
C SER A 72 -5.24 8.42 16.87
N ARG A 73 -6.23 8.12 17.72
CA ARG A 73 -6.09 8.14 19.19
C ARG A 73 -5.34 6.92 19.71
N GLU A 74 -5.66 5.73 19.21
CA GLU A 74 -5.19 4.48 19.81
C GLU A 74 -4.64 3.48 18.79
N GLY A 75 -3.49 2.87 19.12
CA GLY A 75 -2.92 1.77 18.33
C GLY A 75 -3.84 0.56 18.23
N ARG A 76 -4.61 0.28 19.28
CA ARG A 76 -5.60 -0.81 19.30
C ARG A 76 -6.67 -0.61 18.23
N ALA A 77 -7.21 0.60 18.09
CA ALA A 77 -8.17 0.93 17.05
C ALA A 77 -7.58 0.71 15.65
N ARG A 78 -6.32 1.14 15.41
CA ARG A 78 -5.61 0.85 14.14
C ARG A 78 -5.54 -0.65 13.84
N LYS A 79 -5.10 -1.44 14.82
CA LYS A 79 -5.02 -2.91 14.70
C LYS A 79 -6.38 -3.52 14.38
N GLN A 80 -7.44 -3.07 15.03
CA GLN A 80 -8.80 -3.58 14.81
C GLN A 80 -9.38 -3.18 13.45
N VAL A 81 -9.16 -1.95 12.97
CA VAL A 81 -9.60 -1.54 11.62
C VAL A 81 -8.89 -2.37 10.54
N VAL A 82 -7.58 -2.54 10.64
CA VAL A 82 -6.81 -3.40 9.70
C VAL A 82 -7.27 -4.86 9.80
N ALA A 83 -7.57 -5.34 11.01
CA ALA A 83 -8.10 -6.69 11.22
C ALA A 83 -9.50 -6.89 10.63
N ALA A 84 -10.36 -5.89 10.71
CA ALA A 84 -11.73 -5.94 10.21
C ALA A 84 -11.78 -5.85 8.68
N TYR A 85 -11.10 -4.86 8.08
CA TYR A 85 -11.13 -4.70 6.62
C TYR A 85 -10.29 -5.73 5.88
N GLY A 86 -9.14 -6.15 6.46
CA GLY A 86 -8.14 -7.00 5.81
C GLY A 86 -8.73 -8.23 5.07
N PRO A 87 -9.56 -9.07 5.70
CA PRO A 87 -10.15 -10.24 5.05
C PRO A 87 -11.07 -9.91 3.86
N HIS A 88 -11.78 -8.78 3.91
CA HIS A 88 -12.69 -8.37 2.85
C HIS A 88 -11.92 -7.80 1.66
N VAL A 89 -10.97 -6.88 1.91
CA VAL A 89 -10.19 -6.25 0.85
C VAL A 89 -9.13 -7.17 0.24
N ALA A 90 -8.73 -8.23 0.95
CA ALA A 90 -7.91 -9.29 0.37
C ALA A 90 -8.62 -10.00 -0.80
N LYS A 91 -9.96 -10.15 -0.72
CA LYS A 91 -10.80 -10.77 -1.75
C LYS A 91 -11.26 -9.75 -2.79
N ASN A 92 -11.71 -8.59 -2.33
CA ASN A 92 -12.18 -7.51 -3.18
C ASN A 92 -11.59 -6.16 -2.71
N PRO A 93 -10.50 -5.67 -3.35
CA PRO A 93 -9.90 -4.39 -2.99
C PRO A 93 -10.85 -3.19 -3.06
N GLU A 94 -11.95 -3.27 -3.81
CA GLU A 94 -12.94 -2.21 -3.94
C GLU A 94 -13.91 -2.14 -2.76
N PHE A 95 -13.96 -3.18 -1.92
CA PHE A 95 -14.84 -3.25 -0.75
C PHE A 95 -14.65 -2.10 0.25
N MET A 96 -13.46 -1.49 0.30
CA MET A 96 -13.23 -0.30 1.13
C MET A 96 -13.61 0.95 0.33
N PRO A 97 -14.62 1.73 0.75
CA PRO A 97 -15.05 2.94 0.05
C PRO A 97 -13.94 3.98 -0.04
N GLY A 98 -13.97 4.84 -1.05
CA GLY A 98 -12.96 5.88 -1.27
C GLY A 98 -12.74 6.78 -0.04
N ALA A 99 -13.81 7.20 0.64
CA ALA A 99 -13.70 8.01 1.85
C ALA A 99 -12.95 7.28 2.99
N VAL A 100 -13.23 5.97 3.17
CA VAL A 100 -12.56 5.14 4.17
C VAL A 100 -11.10 4.88 3.77
N ARG A 101 -10.82 4.63 2.48
CA ARG A 101 -9.44 4.49 1.97
C ARG A 101 -8.58 5.69 2.32
N ARG A 102 -9.07 6.91 2.08
CA ARG A 102 -8.35 8.16 2.41
C ARG A 102 -8.14 8.32 3.91
N ALA A 103 -9.16 8.04 4.72
CA ALA A 103 -9.05 8.09 6.19
C ALA A 103 -7.99 7.11 6.71
N VAL A 104 -8.03 5.85 6.26
CA VAL A 104 -7.05 4.82 6.62
C VAL A 104 -5.65 5.23 6.18
N ALA A 105 -5.49 5.67 4.93
CA ALA A 105 -4.21 6.11 4.38
C ALA A 105 -3.59 7.24 5.18
N LYS A 106 -4.36 8.26 5.55
CA LYS A 106 -3.90 9.38 6.36
C LYS A 106 -3.38 8.93 7.73
N VAL A 107 -4.02 7.94 8.34
CA VAL A 107 -3.54 7.37 9.61
C VAL A 107 -2.27 6.55 9.40
N LEU A 108 -2.23 5.67 8.39
CA LEU A 108 -1.04 4.87 8.09
C LEU A 108 0.17 5.76 7.78
N ALA A 109 -0.04 6.88 7.09
CA ALA A 109 0.99 7.88 6.82
C ALA A 109 1.45 8.63 8.08
N ARG A 110 0.58 8.81 9.08
CA ARG A 110 0.95 9.43 10.37
C ARG A 110 1.80 8.51 11.26
N TYR A 111 1.66 7.19 11.11
CA TYR A 111 2.37 6.20 11.93
C TYR A 111 3.32 5.33 11.09
N PRO A 112 4.28 5.93 10.36
CA PRO A 112 5.05 5.19 9.38
C PRO A 112 5.95 4.12 10.01
N GLY A 113 6.40 4.31 11.26
CA GLY A 113 7.20 3.31 11.98
C GLY A 113 6.45 2.02 12.32
N GLU A 114 5.15 2.10 12.65
CA GLU A 114 4.31 0.92 12.93
C GLU A 114 4.05 0.10 11.66
N VAL A 115 3.80 0.82 10.55
CA VAL A 115 3.64 0.25 9.21
C VAL A 115 4.96 -0.40 8.78
N PHE A 116 6.07 0.34 8.88
CA PHE A 116 7.41 -0.14 8.54
C PHE A 116 7.73 -1.42 9.33
N GLY A 117 7.60 -1.39 10.66
CA GLY A 117 7.88 -2.54 11.51
C GLY A 117 7.02 -3.76 11.20
N SER A 118 5.78 -3.56 10.76
CA SER A 118 4.89 -4.65 10.36
C SER A 118 5.21 -5.20 8.96
N LEU A 119 5.68 -4.37 8.03
CA LEU A 119 6.08 -4.78 6.67
C LEU A 119 7.48 -5.40 6.61
N ALA A 120 8.41 -4.90 7.42
CA ALA A 120 9.81 -5.30 7.45
C ALA A 120 10.03 -6.71 8.03
N ARG A 121 9.14 -7.17 8.92
CA ARG A 121 9.27 -8.48 9.57
C ARG A 121 9.03 -9.63 8.58
N GLY A 122 10.10 -10.40 8.31
CA GLY A 122 10.07 -11.58 7.46
C GLY A 122 11.10 -12.63 7.88
N GLY A 123 10.78 -13.38 8.94
CA GLY A 123 11.63 -14.45 9.49
C GLY A 123 12.49 -13.97 10.66
N ALA A 124 12.47 -14.73 11.76
CA ALA A 124 13.06 -14.47 13.09
C ALA A 124 12.41 -13.32 13.89
N ARG A 125 11.63 -13.69 14.92
CA ARG A 125 11.06 -12.78 15.91
C ARG A 125 12.16 -12.30 16.87
N GLN A 126 12.23 -11.01 17.15
CA GLN A 126 12.75 -10.60 18.45
C GLN A 126 11.70 -11.02 19.51
N PRO A 127 12.08 -11.75 20.57
CA PRO A 127 11.14 -12.18 21.58
C PRO A 127 10.54 -10.98 22.32
N GLY A 128 9.21 -10.94 22.45
CA GLY A 128 8.51 -10.00 23.32
C GLY A 128 7.73 -8.87 22.63
N GLU A 129 7.93 -8.61 21.34
CA GLU A 129 7.20 -7.52 20.65
C GLU A 129 6.30 -8.07 19.53
N GLU A 130 4.98 -8.07 19.75
CA GLU A 130 4.00 -8.43 18.72
C GLU A 130 3.85 -7.24 17.76
N PRO A 131 3.95 -7.43 16.42
CA PRO A 131 3.71 -6.34 15.48
C PRO A 131 2.28 -5.83 15.65
N LEU A 132 2.10 -4.53 15.47
CA LEU A 132 0.77 -3.93 15.57
C LEU A 132 -0.19 -4.53 14.54
N PHE A 133 0.32 -4.83 13.32
CA PHE A 133 -0.47 -5.40 12.25
C PHE A 133 0.04 -6.80 11.86
N SER A 134 -0.91 -7.68 11.50
CA SER A 134 -0.57 -8.83 10.66
C SER A 134 -0.11 -8.31 9.30
N ARG A 135 1.08 -8.74 8.85
CA ARG A 135 1.67 -8.33 7.56
C ARG A 135 0.69 -8.54 6.41
N ASP A 136 0.06 -9.70 6.33
CA ASP A 136 -0.85 -10.02 5.22
C ASP A 136 -2.09 -9.13 5.21
N ARG A 137 -2.64 -8.81 6.38
CA ARG A 137 -3.80 -7.91 6.50
C ARG A 137 -3.42 -6.47 6.17
N LEU A 138 -2.25 -6.01 6.61
CA LEU A 138 -1.73 -4.69 6.26
C LEU A 138 -1.51 -4.58 4.75
N VAL A 139 -0.87 -5.58 4.13
CA VAL A 139 -0.68 -5.63 2.68
C VAL A 139 -2.03 -5.59 1.94
N ALA A 140 -3.03 -6.33 2.40
CA ALA A 140 -4.37 -6.32 1.80
C ALA A 140 -5.03 -4.93 1.89
N VAL A 141 -4.98 -4.29 3.06
CA VAL A 141 -5.50 -2.93 3.26
C VAL A 141 -4.76 -1.92 2.39
N THR A 142 -3.43 -1.98 2.35
CA THR A 142 -2.63 -1.08 1.53
C THR A 142 -2.93 -1.26 0.04
N ARG A 143 -3.16 -2.49 -0.44
CA ARG A 143 -3.60 -2.74 -1.83
C ARG A 143 -4.93 -2.06 -2.16
N SER A 144 -5.85 -2.00 -1.20
CA SER A 144 -7.10 -1.24 -1.39
C SER A 144 -6.80 0.26 -1.49
N VAL A 145 -5.94 0.80 -0.61
CA VAL A 145 -5.51 2.21 -0.64
C VAL A 145 -4.90 2.61 -1.98
N VAL A 146 -4.15 1.74 -2.67
CA VAL A 146 -3.59 2.03 -4.01
C VAL A 146 -4.62 2.45 -5.05
N ARG A 147 -5.89 2.08 -4.88
CA ARG A 147 -6.98 2.50 -5.78
C ARG A 147 -7.31 3.99 -5.69
N ASP A 148 -6.81 4.69 -4.68
CA ASP A 148 -6.89 6.14 -4.54
C ASP A 148 -5.45 6.70 -4.59
N SER A 149 -5.09 7.34 -5.71
CA SER A 149 -3.71 7.74 -6.01
C SER A 149 -3.15 8.75 -5.00
N GLU A 150 -3.99 9.66 -4.52
CA GLU A 150 -3.59 10.64 -3.50
C GLU A 150 -3.37 9.96 -2.15
N ALA A 151 -4.29 9.06 -1.75
CA ALA A 151 -4.16 8.28 -0.53
C ALA A 151 -2.89 7.41 -0.54
N TRP A 152 -2.61 6.76 -1.67
CA TRP A 152 -1.40 5.95 -1.83
C TRP A 152 -0.13 6.76 -1.78
N ARG A 153 -0.09 7.90 -2.48
CA ARG A 153 1.06 8.81 -2.45
C ARG A 153 1.41 9.20 -1.02
N ALA A 154 0.40 9.56 -0.20
CA ALA A 154 0.62 9.92 1.19
C ALA A 154 1.24 8.77 2.02
N VAL A 155 0.75 7.54 1.86
CA VAL A 155 1.32 6.37 2.57
C VAL A 155 2.75 6.09 2.11
N ARG A 156 3.00 6.12 0.80
CA ARG A 156 4.31 5.84 0.21
C ARG A 156 5.35 6.88 0.64
N GLU A 157 5.05 8.17 0.48
CA GLU A 157 5.97 9.26 0.87
C GLU A 157 6.31 9.22 2.37
N ALA A 158 5.33 8.87 3.22
CA ALA A 158 5.57 8.67 4.64
C ALA A 158 6.51 7.48 4.93
N GLN A 159 6.37 6.37 4.19
CA GLN A 159 7.28 5.23 4.31
C GLN A 159 8.68 5.55 3.79
N GLU A 160 8.80 6.22 2.64
CA GLU A 160 10.09 6.65 2.08
C GLU A 160 10.83 7.59 3.03
N THR A 161 10.11 8.55 3.61
CA THR A 161 10.66 9.45 4.64
C THR A 161 11.17 8.66 5.85
N TYR A 162 10.43 7.66 6.31
CA TYR A 162 10.84 6.83 7.44
C TYR A 162 12.04 5.92 7.09
N ILE A 163 12.07 5.33 5.90
CA ILE A 163 13.21 4.56 5.37
C ILE A 163 14.45 5.45 5.33
N LYS A 164 14.34 6.64 4.75
CA LYS A 164 15.45 7.61 4.71
C LYS A 164 15.93 7.94 6.12
N LYS A 165 15.02 8.17 7.08
CA LYS A 165 15.40 8.38 8.49
C LYS A 165 16.18 7.20 9.09
N GLN A 166 15.84 5.95 8.75
CA GLN A 166 16.59 4.78 9.23
C GLN A 166 18.01 4.75 8.65
N ILE A 167 18.15 5.05 7.35
CA ILE A 167 19.44 5.12 6.66
C ILE A 167 20.28 6.28 7.19
N ASP A 168 19.70 7.47 7.31
CA ASP A 168 20.36 8.67 7.85
C ASP A 168 20.79 8.48 9.32
N GLY A 169 20.17 7.54 10.03
CA GLY A 169 20.56 7.15 11.38
C GLY A 169 21.81 6.28 11.46
N LEU A 170 22.35 5.82 10.33
CA LEU A 170 23.62 5.08 10.25
C LEU A 170 24.79 6.07 10.26
N ASP A 171 25.84 5.74 11.00
CA ASP A 171 27.05 6.54 11.09
C ASP A 171 28.17 6.02 10.18
N HIS A 172 29.34 6.67 10.23
CA HIS A 172 30.51 6.22 9.47
C HIS A 172 30.96 4.80 9.84
N SER A 173 30.89 4.41 11.12
CA SER A 173 31.31 3.08 11.55
C SER A 173 30.38 1.99 11.01
N ASP A 174 29.07 2.23 11.08
CA ASP A 174 28.04 1.34 10.54
C ASP A 174 28.25 1.04 9.03
N LEU A 175 28.69 2.07 8.29
CA LEU A 175 28.82 2.05 6.83
C LEU A 175 30.21 1.67 6.31
N ALA A 176 31.27 1.91 7.09
CA ALA A 176 32.65 1.66 6.66
C ALA A 176 33.24 0.34 7.18
N ARG A 177 32.64 -0.26 8.22
CA ARG A 177 33.22 -1.42 8.91
C ARG A 177 32.19 -2.51 9.16
N THR A 178 32.59 -3.74 8.94
CA THR A 178 31.84 -4.90 9.43
C THR A 178 32.08 -5.02 10.94
N PRO A 179 31.02 -5.13 11.77
CA PRO A 179 31.18 -5.38 13.19
C PRO A 179 31.96 -6.67 13.47
N ALA A 180 32.64 -6.72 14.62
CA ALA A 180 33.27 -7.96 15.07
C ALA A 180 32.24 -9.10 15.23
N GLU A 181 32.70 -10.34 15.04
CA GLU A 181 31.85 -11.54 15.15
C GLU A 181 31.07 -11.57 16.48
N GLY A 182 29.80 -11.96 16.40
CA GLY A 182 28.89 -12.00 17.54
C GLY A 182 28.26 -10.67 17.94
N ARG A 183 28.65 -9.54 17.32
CA ARG A 183 27.96 -8.25 17.52
C ARG A 183 26.82 -8.07 16.52
N SER A 184 25.76 -7.38 16.96
CA SER A 184 24.64 -7.03 16.08
C SER A 184 25.11 -6.08 14.99
N ASP A 185 24.79 -6.42 13.75
CA ASP A 185 25.05 -5.59 12.58
C ASP A 185 23.85 -4.71 12.27
N ARG A 186 23.84 -3.50 12.85
CA ARG A 186 22.74 -2.55 12.70
C ARG A 186 22.52 -2.15 11.24
N ALA A 187 23.59 -1.86 10.50
CA ALA A 187 23.50 -1.45 9.10
C ALA A 187 22.87 -2.55 8.25
N MET A 188 23.25 -3.81 8.48
CA MET A 188 22.68 -4.97 7.79
C MET A 188 21.19 -5.14 8.09
N VAL A 189 20.78 -4.93 9.35
CA VAL A 189 19.36 -4.95 9.74
C VAL A 189 18.58 -3.84 9.03
N VAL A 190 19.10 -2.61 8.99
CA VAL A 190 18.46 -1.50 8.27
C VAL A 190 18.36 -1.81 6.77
N ALA A 191 19.43 -2.32 6.15
CA ALA A 191 19.44 -2.72 4.74
C ALA A 191 18.38 -3.78 4.42
N ASP A 192 18.33 -4.90 5.16
CA ASP A 192 17.32 -5.95 4.93
C ASP A 192 15.89 -5.43 5.15
N GLN A 193 15.64 -4.68 6.23
CA GLN A 193 14.31 -4.18 6.54
C GLN A 193 13.80 -3.18 5.51
N THR A 194 14.62 -2.18 5.14
CA THR A 194 14.27 -1.18 4.13
C THR A 194 14.05 -1.84 2.76
N GLY A 195 14.91 -2.78 2.36
CA GLY A 195 14.72 -3.56 1.14
C GLY A 195 13.37 -4.28 1.11
N ARG A 196 12.98 -4.98 2.19
CA ARG A 196 11.68 -5.66 2.29
C ARG A 196 10.49 -4.72 2.20
N VAL A 197 10.55 -3.58 2.90
CA VAL A 197 9.46 -2.59 2.88
C VAL A 197 9.31 -2.02 1.47
N THR A 198 10.39 -1.52 0.87
CA THR A 198 10.37 -0.98 -0.50
C THR A 198 9.86 -2.02 -1.48
N GLY A 199 10.37 -3.26 -1.43
CA GLY A 199 9.93 -4.34 -2.33
C GLY A 199 8.46 -4.72 -2.15
N THR A 200 7.95 -4.71 -0.90
CA THR A 200 6.54 -4.95 -0.63
C THR A 200 5.66 -3.83 -1.19
N LEU A 201 6.06 -2.55 -1.03
CA LEU A 201 5.34 -1.41 -1.58
C LEU A 201 5.34 -1.42 -3.11
N SER A 202 6.48 -1.68 -3.76
CA SER A 202 6.59 -1.80 -5.22
C SER A 202 5.69 -2.94 -5.75
N LYS A 203 5.65 -4.08 -5.06
CA LYS A 203 4.76 -5.20 -5.42
C LYS A 203 3.28 -4.83 -5.30
N ILE A 204 2.89 -4.12 -4.25
CA ILE A 204 1.52 -3.66 -4.04
C ILE A 204 1.11 -2.72 -5.20
N GLN A 205 1.97 -1.77 -5.55
CA GLN A 205 1.75 -0.85 -6.69
C GLN A 205 1.64 -1.61 -8.02
N ALA A 206 2.60 -2.48 -8.34
CA ALA A 206 2.63 -3.22 -9.60
C ALA A 206 1.35 -4.05 -9.80
N ARG A 207 0.86 -4.72 -8.75
CA ARG A 207 -0.39 -5.48 -8.79
C ARG A 207 -1.64 -4.62 -8.98
N ALA A 208 -1.62 -3.37 -8.53
CA ALA A 208 -2.76 -2.48 -8.70
C ALA A 208 -2.82 -1.88 -10.10
N LEU A 209 -1.67 -1.64 -10.73
CA LEU A 209 -1.58 -1.16 -12.11
C LEU A 209 -2.06 -2.22 -13.12
N GLY A 210 -1.93 -3.51 -12.83
CA GLY A 210 -2.37 -4.58 -13.73
C GLY A 210 -1.35 -4.91 -14.82
N GLU A 211 -1.75 -5.76 -15.78
CA GLU A 211 -0.89 -6.32 -16.83
C GLU A 211 -1.31 -5.78 -18.21
N GLY A 212 -0.63 -4.74 -18.67
CA GLY A 212 -0.75 -4.18 -20.02
C GLY A 212 0.45 -3.30 -20.35
N ASP A 213 0.63 -2.97 -21.62
CA ASP A 213 1.82 -2.27 -22.12
C ASP A 213 1.93 -0.83 -21.59
N ASP A 214 0.83 -0.07 -21.58
CA ASP A 214 0.79 1.27 -20.99
C ASP A 214 1.13 1.22 -19.50
N GLN A 215 0.63 0.20 -18.80
CA GLN A 215 0.91 0.00 -17.38
C GLN A 215 2.34 -0.50 -17.14
N ARG A 216 2.97 -1.14 -18.13
CA ARG A 216 4.38 -1.56 -18.06
C ARG A 216 5.30 -0.35 -17.98
N GLU A 217 5.11 0.63 -18.86
CA GLU A 217 5.90 1.86 -18.82
C GLU A 217 5.72 2.58 -17.47
N GLN A 218 4.49 2.65 -16.95
CA GLN A 218 4.23 3.22 -15.64
C GLN A 218 4.92 2.43 -14.52
N ARG A 219 4.91 1.09 -14.55
CA ARG A 219 5.63 0.25 -13.58
C ARG A 219 7.14 0.51 -13.61
N ILE A 220 7.74 0.69 -14.79
CA ILE A 220 9.16 1.01 -14.93
C ILE A 220 9.46 2.36 -14.30
N LYS A 221 8.71 3.41 -14.64
CA LYS A 221 8.89 4.76 -14.06
C LYS A 221 8.74 4.76 -12.54
N GLU A 222 7.74 4.04 -12.03
CA GLU A 222 7.52 3.91 -10.58
C GLU A 222 8.66 3.12 -9.91
N TYR A 223 9.19 2.09 -10.56
CA TYR A 223 10.35 1.35 -10.04
C TYR A 223 11.62 2.20 -10.02
N GLU A 224 11.90 2.97 -11.06
CA GLU A 224 13.05 3.87 -11.11
C GLU A 224 12.98 4.93 -9.99
N ARG A 225 11.80 5.52 -9.80
CA ARG A 225 11.60 6.62 -8.85
C ARG A 225 11.48 6.17 -7.39
N HIS A 226 10.84 5.03 -7.13
CA HIS A 226 10.42 4.62 -5.79
C HIS A 226 10.88 3.19 -5.42
N GLY A 227 11.59 2.50 -6.31
CA GLY A 227 12.04 1.13 -6.12
C GLY A 227 13.47 1.01 -5.58
N TYR A 228 14.15 -0.06 -5.99
CA TYR A 228 15.51 -0.33 -5.54
C TYR A 228 16.56 0.72 -5.99
N PRO A 229 16.50 1.31 -7.20
CA PRO A 229 17.45 2.36 -7.60
C PRO A 229 17.50 3.52 -6.61
N TRP A 230 16.34 4.05 -6.21
CA TRP A 230 16.22 5.07 -5.16
C TRP A 230 16.82 4.62 -3.83
N LEU A 231 16.53 3.38 -3.39
CA LEU A 231 17.05 2.85 -2.13
C LEU A 231 18.59 2.75 -2.14
N ARG A 232 19.17 2.29 -3.26
CA ARG A 232 20.63 2.24 -3.46
C ARG A 232 21.24 3.64 -3.38
N GLU A 233 20.65 4.62 -4.07
CA GLU A 233 21.11 6.01 -4.04
C GLU A 233 21.07 6.58 -2.61
N ALA A 234 20.04 6.26 -1.83
CA ALA A 234 19.95 6.69 -0.43
C ALA A 234 21.11 6.18 0.44
N PHE A 235 21.50 4.90 0.31
CA PHE A 235 22.68 4.36 1.01
C PHE A 235 23.99 5.01 0.56
N GLN A 236 24.17 5.18 -0.75
CA GLN A 236 25.38 5.78 -1.32
C GLN A 236 25.52 7.24 -0.89
N HIS A 237 24.44 8.02 -0.97
CA HIS A 237 24.40 9.40 -0.51
C HIS A 237 24.76 9.49 0.97
N ARG A 238 24.16 8.63 1.80
CA ARG A 238 24.46 8.63 3.23
C ARG A 238 25.92 8.28 3.53
N ALA A 239 26.50 7.32 2.81
CA ALA A 239 27.92 6.98 2.93
C ALA A 239 28.83 8.19 2.64
N GLN A 240 28.51 8.96 1.58
CA GLN A 240 29.25 10.19 1.26
C GLN A 240 29.12 11.23 2.35
N GLU A 241 27.90 11.48 2.85
CA GLU A 241 27.63 12.47 3.91
C GLU A 241 28.45 12.20 5.19
N VAL A 242 28.64 10.94 5.56
CA VAL A 242 29.41 10.57 6.77
C VAL A 242 30.91 10.37 6.50
N GLY A 243 31.38 10.66 5.29
CA GLY A 243 32.80 10.67 4.94
C GLY A 243 33.37 9.31 4.51
N VAL A 244 32.54 8.35 4.09
CA VAL A 244 33.05 7.12 3.44
C VAL A 244 33.67 7.51 2.09
N PRO A 245 34.93 7.13 1.81
CA PRO A 245 35.58 7.48 0.55
C PRO A 245 34.81 6.97 -0.67
N THR A 246 34.73 7.78 -1.74
CA THR A 246 34.04 7.41 -2.99
C THR A 246 34.56 6.10 -3.58
N SER A 247 35.87 5.81 -3.45
CA SER A 247 36.46 4.53 -3.87
C SER A 247 35.83 3.33 -3.15
N ALA A 248 35.55 3.46 -1.85
CA ALA A 248 34.86 2.44 -1.07
C ALA A 248 33.36 2.39 -1.34
N ILE A 249 32.75 3.37 -2.02
CA ILE A 249 31.33 3.32 -2.41
C ILE A 249 31.16 2.59 -3.75
N VAL A 250 32.13 2.72 -4.66
CA VAL A 250 32.09 2.09 -5.99
C VAL A 250 32.72 0.69 -6.01
N ASP A 251 33.55 0.35 -5.03
CA ASP A 251 34.17 -0.96 -4.90
C ASP A 251 33.11 -2.04 -4.57
N SER A 252 33.04 -3.08 -5.40
CA SER A 252 32.10 -4.19 -5.25
C SER A 252 32.37 -5.06 -4.03
N ALA A 253 33.61 -5.05 -3.52
CA ALA A 253 34.00 -5.75 -2.29
C ALA A 253 33.82 -4.91 -1.02
N SER A 254 33.36 -3.65 -1.16
CA SER A 254 33.17 -2.76 -0.03
C SER A 254 32.01 -3.14 0.88
N ARG A 255 32.06 -2.59 2.08
CA ARG A 255 30.96 -2.67 3.04
C ARG A 255 29.65 -2.07 2.50
N ILE A 256 29.71 -0.97 1.76
CA ILE A 256 28.51 -0.36 1.15
C ILE A 256 27.89 -1.28 0.11
N SER A 257 28.71 -1.90 -0.74
CA SER A 257 28.26 -2.88 -1.72
C SER A 257 27.54 -4.06 -1.06
N GLU A 258 28.07 -4.56 0.06
CA GLU A 258 27.44 -5.62 0.85
C GLU A 258 26.04 -5.21 1.36
N LEU A 259 25.91 -4.01 1.95
CA LEU A 259 24.64 -3.51 2.46
C LEU A 259 23.62 -3.29 1.34
N VAL A 260 24.05 -2.69 0.23
CA VAL A 260 23.22 -2.47 -0.96
C VAL A 260 22.76 -3.81 -1.55
N HIS A 261 23.64 -4.81 -1.60
CA HIS A 261 23.30 -6.17 -2.04
C HIS A 261 22.29 -6.85 -1.10
N ALA A 262 22.43 -6.69 0.21
CA ALA A 262 21.48 -7.22 1.18
C ALA A 262 20.09 -6.58 1.02
N ALA A 263 20.04 -5.25 0.86
CA ALA A 263 18.81 -4.52 0.58
C ALA A 263 18.16 -4.99 -0.74
N HIS A 264 18.95 -5.23 -1.79
CA HIS A 264 18.46 -5.76 -3.06
C HIS A 264 17.84 -7.16 -2.90
N THR A 265 18.57 -8.06 -2.25
CA THR A 265 18.12 -9.45 -2.02
C THR A 265 16.85 -9.47 -1.18
N ALA A 266 16.74 -8.59 -0.19
CA ALA A 266 15.52 -8.37 0.60
C ALA A 266 14.35 -7.82 -0.24
N PHE A 267 14.62 -6.85 -1.11
CA PHE A 267 13.65 -6.27 -2.04
C PHE A 267 13.05 -7.32 -2.98
N LEU A 268 13.90 -8.15 -3.61
CA LEU A 268 13.46 -9.22 -4.51
C LEU A 268 12.66 -10.29 -3.76
N ARG A 269 13.11 -10.72 -2.56
CA ARG A 269 12.39 -11.71 -1.72
C ARG A 269 11.01 -11.23 -1.28
N ALA A 270 10.81 -9.93 -1.07
CA ALA A 270 9.49 -9.38 -0.77
C ALA A 270 8.49 -9.53 -1.95
N GLY A 271 9.00 -9.88 -3.14
CA GLY A 271 8.23 -10.25 -4.31
C GLY A 271 7.98 -9.09 -5.27
N ALA A 272 8.87 -8.10 -5.28
CA ALA A 272 9.01 -7.21 -6.41
C ALA A 272 9.74 -8.00 -7.51
N VAL A 273 8.97 -8.61 -8.42
CA VAL A 273 9.51 -9.06 -9.70
C VAL A 273 9.41 -7.84 -10.62
N ALA A 274 10.56 -7.38 -11.12
CA ALA A 274 10.63 -6.31 -12.09
C ALA A 274 9.95 -6.71 -13.41
#